data_AF-A0AA40BHI0-F1
#
_entry.id   AF-A0AA40BHI0-F1
#
_cell.length_a   1.000
_cell.length_b   1.000
_cell.length_c   1.000
_cell.angle_alpha   90.00
_cell.angle_beta   90.00
_cell.angle_gamma   90.00
#
_symmetry.space_group_name_H-M   'P 1'
#
loop_
_entity.id
_entity.type
_entity.pdbx_description
1 polymer ?
#
loop_
_entity_poly.entity_id
_entity_poly.type
_entity_poly.pdbx_seq_one_letter_code
_entity_poly.pdbx_strand_id
1 'polypeptide(L)' 'GFPFKLANGLLYHMRKGGHNRLCIPSPCISPLLEMVHDQKHHFGVKRMMRGLVSFSFNSMTKV' A
#
# COMPACT_ATOMS: atom_id res chain seq x y z
N GLY A 1 2.87 21.73 5.43
CA GLY A 1 1.76 20.91 4.90
C GLY A 1 2.19 19.46 4.94
N PHE A 2 1.34 18.56 5.45
CA PHE A 2 1.63 17.13 5.45
C PHE A 2 1.72 16.62 4.00
N PRO A 3 2.66 15.71 3.69
CA PRO A 3 2.95 15.28 2.31
C PRO A 3 1.92 14.28 1.77
N PHE A 4 0.62 14.50 1.98
CA PHE A 4 -0.44 13.61 1.51
C PHE A 4 -1.32 14.27 0.45
N LYS A 5 -1.76 13.48 -0.52
CA LYS A 5 -2.64 13.90 -1.61
C LYS A 5 -3.80 12.92 -1.75
N LEU A 6 -5.03 13.42 -1.80
CA LEU A 6 -6.20 12.65 -2.18
C LEU A 6 -6.39 12.72 -3.70
N ALA A 7 -6.54 11.57 -4.37
CA ALA A 7 -6.86 11.49 -5.79
C ALA A 7 -7.68 10.23 -6.06
N ASN A 8 -8.78 10.35 -6.82
CA ASN A 8 -9.68 9.22 -7.15
C ASN A 8 -10.20 8.46 -5.91
N GLY A 9 -10.45 9.18 -4.80
CA GLY A 9 -10.88 8.56 -3.54
C GLY A 9 -9.78 7.82 -2.77
N LEU A 10 -8.53 7.90 -3.24
CA LEU A 10 -7.38 7.20 -2.66
C LEU A 10 -6.37 8.20 -2.08
N LEU A 11 -5.80 7.85 -0.93
CA LEU A 11 -4.80 8.67 -0.23
C LEU A 11 -3.40 8.27 -0.65
N TYR A 12 -2.59 9.24 -1.07
CA TYR A 12 -1.20 9.03 -1.50
C TYR A 12 -0.24 9.80 -0.62
N HIS A 13 0.83 9.15 -0.19
CA HIS A 13 1.99 9.79 0.40
C HIS A 13 2.95 10.25 -0.70
N MET A 14 3.17 11.57 -0.81
CA MET A 14 4.02 12.20 -1.81
C MET A 14 5.47 12.26 -1.33
N ARG A 15 6.35 11.47 -1.95
CA ARG A 15 7.80 11.57 -1.75
C ARG A 15 8.42 12.56 -2.74
N LYS A 16 9.32 13.41 -2.27
CA LYS A 16 10.22 14.17 -3.16
C LYS A 16 11.11 13.17 -3.90
N GLY A 17 10.96 13.07 -5.23
CA GLY A 17 11.74 12.12 -6.05
C GLY A 17 10.94 11.15 -6.93
N GLY A 18 9.62 11.33 -7.06
CA GLY A 18 8.90 10.84 -8.25
C GLY A 18 7.98 9.64 -8.06
N HIS A 19 8.00 8.97 -6.91
CA HIS A 19 7.07 7.85 -6.65
C HIS A 19 6.16 8.14 -5.46
N ASN A 20 4.89 8.44 -5.77
CA ASN A 20 3.83 8.52 -4.77
C ASN A 20 3.46 7.11 -4.32
N ARG A 21 3.30 6.92 -3.01
CA ARG A 21 2.90 5.64 -2.45
C ARG A 21 1.44 5.68 -2.05
N LEU A 22 0.66 4.69 -2.47
CA LEU A 22 -0.72 4.56 -2.02
C LEU A 22 -0.73 4.21 -0.53
N CYS A 23 -1.45 4.99 0.27
CA CYS A 23 -1.69 4.70 1.68
C CYS A 23 -2.80 3.65 1.80
N ILE A 24 -2.44 2.46 2.27
CA ILE A 24 -3.42 1.40 2.56
C ILE A 24 -3.73 1.40 4.05
N PRO A 25 -5.01 1.53 4.44
CA PRO A 25 -5.43 1.40 5.84
C PRO A 25 -5.05 0.04 6.41
N SER A 26 -4.59 0.02 7.66
CA SER A 26 -4.21 -1.21 8.38
C SER A 26 -5.24 -2.36 8.28
N PRO A 27 -6.56 -2.12 8.44
CA PRO A 27 -7.56 -3.18 8.33
C PRO A 27 -7.62 -3.84 6.94
N CYS A 28 -7.19 -3.13 5.89
CA CYS A 28 -7.20 -3.61 4.51
C CYS A 28 -5.95 -4.41 4.15
N ILE A 29 -4.93 -4.47 5.02
CA ILE A 29 -3.65 -5.10 4.72
C ILE A 29 -3.80 -6.61 4.54
N SER A 30 -4.37 -7.30 5.53
CA SER A 30 -4.54 -8.76 5.49
C SER A 30 -5.30 -9.23 4.24
N PRO A 31 -6.50 -8.70 3.94
CA PRO A 31 -7.23 -9.13 2.74
C PRO A 31 -6.50 -8.77 1.44
N LEU A 32 -5.78 -7.64 1.39
CA LEU A 32 -4.95 -7.30 0.23
C LEU A 32 -3.82 -8.32 0.02
N LEU A 33 -3.14 -8.73 1.10
CA LEU A 33 -2.07 -9.72 1.01
C LEU A 33 -2.64 -11.08 0.57
N GLU A 34 -3.77 -11.52 1.11
CA GLU A 34 -4.45 -12.75 0.70
C GLU A 34 -4.81 -12.72 -0.80
N MET A 35 -5.42 -11.65 -1.30
CA MET A 35 -5.71 -11.51 -2.73
C MET A 35 -4.45 -11.60 -3.62
N VAL A 36 -3.35 -10.97 -3.19
CA VAL A 36 -2.08 -11.00 -3.94
C VAL A 36 -1.44 -12.38 -3.89
N HIS A 37 -1.57 -13.09 -2.77
CA HIS A 37 -1.11 -14.47 -2.61
C HIS A 37 -1.88 -15.43 -3.51
N ASP A 38 -3.21 -15.32 -3.58
CA ASP A 38 -4.06 -16.19 -4.40
C ASP A 38 -3.88 -15.93 -5.90
N GLN A 39 -3.78 -14.66 -6.31
CA GLN A 39 -3.59 -14.30 -7.72
C GLN A 39 -2.18 -14.63 -8.24
N LYS A 40 -1.21 -14.77 -7.34
CA LYS A 40 0.17 -15.06 -7.71
C LYS A 40 0.66 -16.31 -6.99
N HIS A 41 0.15 -17.47 -7.42
CA HIS A 41 0.54 -18.82 -6.99
C HIS A 41 1.86 -18.86 -6.21
N HIS A 42 1.77 -18.79 -4.88
CA HIS A 42 2.85 -19.07 -3.93
C HIS A 42 4.21 -18.38 -4.17
N PHE A 43 4.25 -17.14 -4.67
CA PHE A 43 5.53 -16.43 -4.63
C PHE A 43 5.95 -16.18 -3.18
N GLY A 44 7.16 -16.65 -2.82
CA GLY A 44 7.72 -16.40 -1.49
C GLY A 44 7.74 -14.91 -1.13
N VAL A 45 7.63 -14.61 0.17
CA VAL A 45 7.42 -13.27 0.75
C VAL A 45 8.24 -12.15 0.07
N LYS A 46 9.52 -12.41 -0.27
CA LYS A 46 10.39 -11.43 -0.94
C LYS A 46 9.87 -10.96 -2.31
N ARG A 47 9.31 -11.87 -3.11
CA ARG A 47 8.77 -11.53 -4.44
C ARG A 47 7.44 -10.81 -4.34
N MET A 48 6.59 -11.18 -3.38
CA MET A 48 5.37 -10.45 -3.06
C MET A 48 5.68 -9.00 -2.65
N MET A 49 6.61 -8.81 -1.71
CA MET A 49 6.99 -7.48 -1.21
C MET A 49 7.57 -6.57 -2.31
N ARG A 50 8.24 -7.13 -3.33
CA ARG A 50 8.72 -6.35 -4.49
C ARG A 50 7.56 -5.79 -5.32
N GLY A 51 6.47 -6.53 -5.48
CA GLY A 51 5.24 -6.03 -6.12
C GLY A 51 4.52 -4.96 -5.30
N LEU A 52 4.74 -4.97 -3.97
CA LEU A 52 4.10 -4.03 -3.05
C LEU A 52 4.91 -2.74 -2.79
N VAL A 53 6.06 -2.54 -3.47
CA VAL A 53 6.98 -1.41 -3.22
C VAL A 53 6.34 -0.02 -3.44
N SER A 54 5.28 0.03 -4.25
CA SER A 54 4.50 1.23 -4.55
C SER A 54 3.41 1.53 -3.51
N PHE A 55 3.24 0.67 -2.51
CA PHE A 55 2.28 0.84 -1.43
C PHE A 55 2.98 1.24 -0.13
N SER A 56 2.29 2.05 0.65
CA SER A 56 2.66 2.43 2.01
C SER A 56 1.56 1.95 2.94
N PHE A 57 1.88 0.97 3.78
CA PHE A 57 1.01 0.52 4.83
C PHE A 57 1.06 1.49 5.99
N ASN A 58 -0.09 2.05 6.36
CA ASN A 58 -0.14 3.03 7.44
C ASN A 58 -1.21 2.62 8.45
N SER A 59 -0.82 2.55 9.72
CA SER A 59 -1.75 2.45 10.83
C SER A 59 -2.37 3.82 11.06
N MET A 60 -3.36 4.19 10.25
CA MET A 60 -4.26 5.24 10.69
C MET A 60 -5.10 4.65 11.82
N THR A 61 -4.69 4.94 13.05
CA THR A 61 -5.50 4.74 14.25
C THR A 61 -6.86 5.39 14.02
N LYS A 62 -7.91 4.62 14.36
CA LYS A 62 -9.32 4.96 14.22
C LYS A 62 -9.62 6.38 14.72
N VAL A 63 -10.42 7.12 13.95
CA VAL A 63 -11.33 8.14 14.49
C VAL A 63 -12.65 7.44 14.75
#